data_AF-A0A1W9S8P4-F1
#
_entry.id   AF-A0A1W9S8P4-F1
#
_cell.length_a   1.000
_cell.length_b   1.000
_cell.length_c   1.000
_cell.angle_alpha   90.00
_cell.angle_beta   90.00
_cell.angle_gamma   90.00
#
_symmetry.space_group_name_H-M   'P 1'
#
loop_
_entity.id
_entity.type
_entity.pdbx_description
1 polymer ?
#
loop_
_entity_poly.entity_id
_entity_poly.type
_entity_poly.pdbx_seq_one_letter_code
_entity_poly.pdbx_strand_id
1 'polypeptide(L)'
;TLLPDEQIETNVEITNLDFEQIHKLVDELIDLLNDDDFEATEKINDILAITGSYRKSNIIKIKKSIEDYDFEEAVEFAVELKKSIEEEEE
;
A
#
# COMPACT_ATOMS: atom_id res chain seq x y z
N THR A 1 11.94 18.87 31.72
CA THR A 1 11.56 17.44 31.82
C THR A 1 11.01 17.04 30.47
N LEU A 2 11.74 16.18 29.76
CA LEU A 2 11.32 15.60 28.49
C LEU A 2 10.07 14.76 28.74
N LEU A 3 8.99 15.05 28.04
CA LEU A 3 7.86 14.12 27.94
C LEU A 3 8.16 13.12 26.82
N PRO A 4 7.77 11.86 27.01
CA PRO A 4 8.36 10.72 26.32
C PRO A 4 7.87 10.62 24.88
N ASP A 5 8.74 10.09 24.01
CA ASP A 5 8.43 9.65 22.67
C ASP A 5 7.15 8.79 22.68
N GLU A 6 6.10 9.27 22.01
CA GLU A 6 4.95 8.45 21.63
C GLU A 6 5.43 7.39 20.63
N GLN A 7 5.93 6.29 21.18
CA GLN A 7 6.12 5.03 20.49
C GLN A 7 4.72 4.48 20.18
N ILE A 8 4.12 4.89 19.06
CA ILE A 8 2.93 4.22 18.53
C ILE A 8 3.41 2.89 17.96
N GLU A 9 3.42 1.86 18.82
CA GLU A 9 3.53 0.47 18.43
C GLU A 9 2.29 0.09 17.60
N THR A 10 2.31 0.33 16.28
CA THR A 10 1.34 -0.28 15.37
C THR A 10 1.73 -1.74 15.13
N ASN A 11 1.56 -2.59 16.14
CA ASN A 11 1.39 -4.02 15.94
C ASN A 11 0.00 -4.24 15.35
N VAL A 12 -0.15 -3.99 14.05
CA VAL A 12 -1.33 -4.43 13.31
C VAL A 12 -1.23 -5.95 13.24
N GLU A 13 -1.93 -6.63 14.15
CA GLU A 13 -2.17 -8.06 14.08
C GLU A 13 -2.79 -8.37 12.71
N ILE A 14 -2.13 -9.26 11.95
CA ILE A 14 -2.53 -9.72 10.61
C ILE A 14 -3.88 -10.49 10.66
N THR A 15 -4.47 -10.67 11.83
CA THR A 15 -5.58 -11.59 12.09
C THR A 15 -6.95 -11.14 11.54
N ASN A 16 -7.04 -10.00 10.86
CA ASN A 16 -8.31 -9.52 10.29
C ASN A 16 -8.12 -8.55 9.11
N LEU A 17 -7.15 -8.82 8.22
CA LEU A 17 -7.02 -8.04 6.99
C LEU A 17 -8.24 -8.26 6.10
N ASP A 18 -8.87 -7.16 5.68
CA ASP A 18 -9.95 -7.18 4.70
C ASP A 18 -9.34 -7.23 3.29
N PHE A 19 -9.05 -8.44 2.83
CA PHE A 19 -8.40 -8.67 1.53
C PHE A 19 -9.25 -8.18 0.35
N GLU A 20 -10.58 -8.27 0.44
CA GLU A 20 -11.49 -7.71 -0.57
C GLU A 20 -11.32 -6.19 -0.66
N GLN A 21 -11.26 -5.50 0.48
CA GLN A 21 -11.01 -4.06 0.52
C GLN A 21 -9.61 -3.70 0.00
N ILE A 22 -8.58 -4.46 0.37
CA ILE A 22 -7.21 -4.23 -0.13
C ILE A 22 -7.18 -4.41 -1.64
N HIS A 23 -7.81 -5.46 -2.18
CA HIS A 23 -7.90 -5.71 -3.61
C HIS A 23 -8.49 -4.53 -4.36
N LYS A 24 -9.64 -4.04 -3.89
CA LYS A 24 -10.30 -2.89 -4.50
C LYS A 24 -9.40 -1.64 -4.48
N LEU A 25 -8.71 -1.37 -3.38
CA LEU A 25 -7.83 -0.21 -3.28
C LEU A 25 -6.59 -0.33 -4.18
N VAL A 26 -6.05 -1.55 -4.34
CA VAL A 26 -4.95 -1.80 -5.28
C VAL A 26 -5.41 -1.65 -6.73
N ASP A 27 -6.63 -2.05 -7.07
CA ASP A 27 -7.20 -1.82 -8.40
C ASP A 27 -7.38 -0.33 -8.68
N GLU A 28 -7.97 0.42 -7.75
CA GLU A 28 -8.10 1.88 -7.85
C GLU A 28 -6.73 2.56 -7.97
N LEU A 29 -5.72 2.06 -7.25
CA LEU A 29 -4.35 2.57 -7.35
C LEU A 29 -3.78 2.36 -8.75
N ILE A 30 -3.93 1.17 -9.33
CA ILE A 30 -3.42 0.87 -10.67
C ILE A 30 -4.08 1.78 -11.71
N ASP A 31 -5.39 2.01 -11.62
CA ASP A 31 -6.09 2.92 -12.51
C ASP A 31 -5.54 4.36 -12.41
N LEU A 32 -5.36 4.88 -11.19
CA LEU A 32 -4.77 6.21 -10.95
C LEU A 32 -3.34 6.33 -11.48
N LEU A 33 -2.52 5.29 -11.30
CA LEU A 33 -1.15 5.26 -11.81
C LEU A 33 -1.09 5.26 -13.33
N ASN A 34 -2.00 4.55 -14.01
CA ASN A 34 -2.09 4.54 -15.47
C ASN A 34 -2.53 5.90 -16.05
N ASP A 35 -3.26 6.69 -15.26
CA ASP A 35 -3.69 8.04 -15.61
C ASP A 35 -2.68 9.13 -15.18
N ASP A 36 -1.51 8.74 -14.66
CA ASP A 36 -0.49 9.63 -14.07
C ASP A 36 -1.06 10.57 -12.98
N ASP A 37 -2.06 10.09 -12.22
CA ASP A 37 -2.79 10.89 -11.24
C ASP A 37 -2.05 10.97 -9.89
N PHE A 38 -1.88 12.20 -9.40
CA PHE A 38 -1.30 12.47 -8.08
C PHE A 38 -2.11 11.89 -6.93
N GLU A 39 -3.41 11.64 -7.13
CA GLU A 39 -4.29 10.95 -6.18
C GLU A 39 -3.80 9.53 -5.84
N ALA A 40 -2.95 8.92 -6.67
CA ALA A 40 -2.27 7.66 -6.37
C ALA A 40 -1.49 7.71 -5.04
N THR A 41 -0.96 8.88 -4.67
CA THR A 41 -0.24 9.08 -3.40
C THR A 41 -1.17 8.97 -2.18
N GLU A 42 -2.41 9.45 -2.29
CA GLU A 42 -3.38 9.31 -1.21
C GLU A 42 -3.82 7.85 -1.08
N LYS A 43 -4.09 7.20 -2.23
CA LYS A 43 -4.49 5.80 -2.30
C LYS A 43 -3.47 4.85 -1.67
N ILE A 44 -2.17 5.05 -1.92
CA ILE A 44 -1.14 4.18 -1.33
C ILE A 44 -1.05 4.32 0.20
N ASN A 45 -1.39 5.49 0.75
CA ASN A 45 -1.44 5.67 2.21
C ASN A 45 -2.67 4.96 2.81
N ASP A 46 -3.81 4.93 2.12
CA ASP A 46 -4.99 4.17 2.54
C ASP A 46 -4.69 2.67 2.60
N ILE A 47 -4.02 2.14 1.58
CA ILE A 47 -3.58 0.74 1.54
C ILE A 47 -2.63 0.44 2.71
N LEU A 48 -1.68 1.33 2.99
CA LEU A 48 -0.75 1.17 4.12
C LEU A 48 -1.47 1.16 5.47
N ALA A 49 -2.52 1.98 5.64
CA ALA A 49 -3.29 2.06 6.87
C ALA A 49 -4.05 0.76 7.18
N ILE A 50 -4.53 0.07 6.14
CA ILE A 50 -5.29 -1.19 6.27
C ILE A 50 -4.35 -2.39 6.41
N THR A 51 -3.32 -2.46 5.57
CA THR A 51 -2.36 -3.58 5.56
C THR A 51 -1.39 -3.56 6.75
N GLY A 52 -1.12 -2.37 7.30
CA GLY A 52 -0.21 -2.18 8.42
C GLY A 52 1.22 -2.64 8.09
N SER A 53 1.60 -3.81 8.62
CA SER A 53 2.91 -4.43 8.35
C SER A 53 2.90 -5.42 7.19
N TYR A 54 1.72 -5.92 6.80
CA TYR A 54 1.57 -6.87 5.72
C TYR A 54 2.01 -6.25 4.40
N ARG A 55 2.99 -6.89 3.74
CA ARG A 55 3.56 -6.44 2.46
C ARG A 55 4.05 -4.97 2.45
N LYS A 56 4.36 -4.40 3.63
CA LYS A 56 4.83 -3.01 3.80
C LYS A 56 6.02 -2.66 2.87
N SER A 57 6.91 -3.62 2.62
CA SER A 57 8.04 -3.43 1.69
C SER A 57 7.56 -3.08 0.27
N ASN A 58 6.57 -3.79 -0.25
CA ASN A 58 6.02 -3.54 -1.60
C ASN A 58 5.30 -2.19 -1.62
N ILE A 59 4.51 -1.88 -0.60
CA ILE A 59 3.79 -0.61 -0.46
C ILE A 59 4.76 0.59 -0.41
N ILE A 60 5.88 0.45 0.29
CA ILE A 60 6.94 1.47 0.32
C ILE A 60 7.59 1.65 -1.06
N LYS A 61 7.83 0.58 -1.81
CA LYS A 61 8.36 0.68 -3.17
C LYS A 61 7.42 1.44 -4.09
N ILE A 62 6.13 1.08 -4.10
CA ILE A 62 5.11 1.76 -4.90
C ILE A 62 5.08 3.25 -4.57
N LYS A 63 5.01 3.58 -3.27
CA LYS A 63 5.01 4.98 -2.82
C LYS A 63 6.24 5.74 -3.31
N LYS A 64 7.43 5.13 -3.23
CA LYS A 64 8.66 5.77 -3.68
C LYS A 64 8.64 6.01 -5.20
N SER A 65 8.21 5.04 -6.00
CA SER A 65 8.12 5.21 -7.46
C SER A 65 7.12 6.32 -7.82
N ILE A 66 6.00 6.47 -7.10
CA ILE A 66 5.08 7.62 -7.26
C ILE A 66 5.77 8.95 -6.94
N GLU A 67 6.50 9.04 -5.81
CA GLU A 67 7.25 10.24 -5.40
C GLU A 67 8.35 10.61 -6.40
N ASP A 68 8.96 9.60 -7.04
CA ASP A 68 9.97 9.75 -8.08
C ASP A 68 9.37 9.98 -9.48
N TYR A 69 8.04 10.06 -9.62
CA TYR A 69 7.30 10.19 -10.88
C TYR A 69 7.51 9.03 -11.87
N ASP A 70 7.90 7.87 -11.37
CA ASP A 70 8.04 6.62 -12.12
C ASP A 70 6.74 5.79 -11.99
N PHE A 71 5.69 6.25 -12.66
CA PHE A 71 4.37 5.61 -12.61
C PHE A 71 4.37 4.21 -13.22
N GLU A 72 5.19 3.96 -14.24
CA GLU A 72 5.35 2.63 -14.87
C GLU A 72 5.89 1.61 -13.84
N GLU A 73 6.96 1.95 -13.13
CA GLU A 73 7.51 1.10 -12.07
C GLU A 73 6.52 0.94 -10.91
N ALA A 74 5.78 2.00 -10.56
CA ALA A 74 4.74 1.93 -9.54
C ALA A 74 3.61 0.95 -9.91
N VAL A 75 3.20 0.90 -11.19
CA VAL A 75 2.20 -0.07 -11.69
C VAL A 75 2.73 -1.49 -11.58
N GLU A 76 3.98 -1.74 -11.98
CA GLU A 76 4.58 -3.08 -11.87
C GLU A 76 4.54 -3.60 -10.42
N PHE A 77 4.96 -2.78 -9.45
CA PHE A 77 4.90 -3.14 -8.04
C PHE A 77 3.47 -3.30 -7.51
N ALA A 78 2.51 -2.50 -7.99
CA ALA A 78 1.10 -2.61 -7.60
C ALA A 78 0.48 -3.92 -8.12
N VAL A 79 0.80 -4.33 -9.35
CA VAL A 79 0.38 -5.62 -9.92
C VAL A 79 1.00 -6.80 -9.16
N GLU A 80 2.28 -6.72 -8.79
CA GLU A 80 2.92 -7.74 -7.94
C GLU A 80 2.26 -7.84 -6.56
N LEU A 81 1.93 -6.69 -5.94
CA LEU A 81 1.21 -6.65 -4.69
C LEU A 81 -0.16 -7.33 -4.83
N LYS A 82 -0.93 -6.97 -5.86
CA LYS A 82 -2.24 -7.59 -6.16
C LYS A 82 -2.12 -9.11 -6.23
N LYS A 83 -1.23 -9.61 -7.08
CA LYS A 83 -1.02 -11.05 -7.25
C LYS A 83 -0.65 -11.76 -5.95
N SER A 84 0.19 -11.13 -5.12
CA SER A 84 0.59 -11.70 -3.83
C SER A 84 -0.55 -11.81 -2.82
N ILE A 85 -1.59 -10.98 -2.97
CA ILE A 85 -2.79 -11.04 -2.14
C ILE A 85 -3.69 -12.17 -2.64
N GLU A 86 -3.89 -12.30 -3.97
CA GLU A 86 -4.70 -13.39 -4.57
C GLU A 86 -4.16 -14.77 -4.21
N GLU A 87 -2.83 -14.94 -4.19
CA GLU A 87 -2.16 -16.21 -3.82
C GLU A 87 -2.36 -16.60 -2.34
N GLU A 88 -2.77 -15.66 -1.47
CA GLU A 88 -3.07 -15.97 -0.05
C GLU A 88 -4.56 -16.23 0.20
N GLU A 89 -5.45 -15.98 -0.77
CA GLU A 89 -6.86 -16.37 -0.72
C GLU A 89 -7.11 -17.84 -1.12
N GLU A 90 -6.17 -18.49 -1.83
CA GLU A 90 -6.21 -19.90 -2.26
C GLU A 90 -5.72 -20.91 -1.19
#